data_AF-A0A1Q6RGS0-F1
#
_entry.id   AF-A0A1Q6RGS0-F1
#
_cell.length_a   1.000
_cell.length_b   1.000
_cell.length_c   1.000
_cell.angle_alpha   90.00
_cell.angle_beta   90.00
_cell.angle_gamma   90.00
#
_symmetry.space_group_name_H-M   'P 1'
#
loop_
_entity.id
_entity.type
_entity.pdbx_description
1 polymer ?
#
loop_
_entity_poly.entity_id
_entity_poly.type
_entity_poly.pdbx_seq_one_letter_code
_entity_poly.pdbx_strand_id
1 'polypeptide(L)'
;MTGSLRNTTPSIDANAGLQTDNSLCFEKRGITPNLSFSTPDSFVACGMVKAGLGVALVNRVIADELSDAVAYVPLDPPEVIDICAVTPADDVISPAAKIFKSYALEFLEDF
;
A
#
# COMPACT_ATOMS: atom_id res chain seq x y z
N MET A 1 22.69 5.65 3.45
CA MET A 1 22.21 5.88 4.83
C MET A 1 21.09 4.90 5.10
N THR A 2 21.25 4.01 6.08
CA THR A 2 20.20 3.10 6.54
C THR A 2 19.21 3.88 7.42
N GLY A 3 18.06 4.26 6.87
CA GLY A 3 17.00 4.93 7.63
C GLY A 3 16.22 3.92 8.46
N SER A 4 16.45 3.89 9.77
CA SER A 4 15.60 3.12 10.70
C SER A 4 14.39 3.96 11.09
N LEU A 5 13.18 3.45 10.85
CA LEU A 5 11.97 3.99 11.44
C LEU A 5 12.10 3.89 12.97
N ARG A 6 12.13 5.03 13.64
CA ARG A 6 12.06 5.10 15.11
C ARG A 6 10.61 5.28 15.51
N ASN A 7 10.19 4.68 16.63
CA ASN A 7 8.83 4.82 17.18
C ASN A 7 8.40 6.29 17.43
N THR A 8 9.32 7.25 17.35
CA THR A 8 9.06 8.69 17.54
C THR A 8 8.70 9.42 16.25
N THR A 9 8.98 8.85 15.08
CA THR A 9 8.72 9.53 13.80
C THR A 9 7.20 9.64 13.56
N PRO A 10 6.64 10.84 13.30
CA PRO A 10 5.23 10.99 12.95
C PRO A 10 4.89 10.15 11.72
N SER A 11 3.86 9.31 11.86
CA SER A 11 3.35 8.47 10.77
C SER A 11 2.01 9.01 10.29
N ILE A 12 1.82 8.93 8.98
CA ILE A 12 0.55 9.15 8.30
C ILE A 12 -0.02 7.78 7.95
N ASP A 13 -1.27 7.51 8.35
CA ASP A 13 -1.95 6.26 8.01
C ASP A 13 -3.02 6.47 6.93
N ALA A 14 -3.02 5.53 5.98
CA ALA A 14 -4.02 5.44 4.94
C ALA A 14 -5.20 4.63 5.47
N ASN A 15 -6.33 5.27 5.78
CA ASN A 15 -7.54 4.65 6.35
C ASN A 15 -7.44 4.22 7.83
N ALA A 16 -6.99 5.14 8.69
CA ALA A 16 -6.91 4.91 10.13
C ALA A 16 -8.21 4.35 10.74
N GLY A 17 -8.08 3.31 11.56
CA GLY A 17 -9.20 2.64 12.23
C GLY A 17 -9.78 1.44 11.47
N LEU A 18 -9.34 1.19 10.24
CA LEU A 18 -9.59 -0.06 9.52
C LEU A 18 -8.39 -1.00 9.60
N GLN A 19 -8.62 -2.29 9.40
CA GLN A 19 -7.53 -3.22 9.13
C GLN A 19 -7.05 -2.98 7.69
N THR A 20 -5.78 -2.65 7.53
CA THR A 20 -5.11 -2.42 6.26
C THR A 20 -3.85 -3.28 6.15
N ASP A 21 -3.28 -3.40 4.96
CA ASP A 21 -2.00 -4.07 4.78
C ASP A 21 -0.89 -3.41 5.62
N ASN A 22 -0.95 -2.09 5.78
CA ASN A 22 -0.04 -1.35 6.65
C ASN A 22 -0.21 -1.74 8.12
N SER A 23 -1.45 -1.79 8.63
CA SER A 23 -1.69 -2.16 10.02
C SER A 23 -1.23 -3.60 10.30
N LEU A 24 -1.49 -4.52 9.37
CA LEU A 24 -1.05 -5.91 9.46
C LEU A 24 0.48 -6.03 9.38
N CYS A 25 1.13 -5.26 8.50
CA CYS A 25 2.58 -5.20 8.36
C CYS A 25 3.25 -4.74 9.66
N PHE A 26 2.71 -3.72 10.32
CA PHE A 26 3.18 -3.24 11.62
C PHE A 26 2.92 -4.24 12.75
N GLU A 27 1.73 -4.85 12.80
CA GLU A 27 1.37 -5.86 13.80
C GLU A 27 2.30 -7.08 13.73
N LYS A 28 2.53 -7.64 12.53
CA LYS A 28 3.48 -8.74 12.29
C LYS A 28 4.90 -8.45 12.81
N ARG A 29 5.29 -7.18 12.87
CA ARG A 29 6.62 -6.70 13.29
C ARG A 29 6.65 -6.17 14.73
N GLY A 30 5.52 -6.18 15.44
CA GLY A 30 5.42 -5.62 16.79
C GLY A 30 5.69 -4.11 16.84
N ILE A 31 5.41 -3.38 15.75
CA ILE A 31 5.62 -1.95 15.65
C ILE A 31 4.31 -1.22 15.98
N THR A 32 4.37 -0.21 16.84
CA THR A 32 3.26 0.71 17.07
C THR A 32 3.65 2.07 16.51
N PRO A 33 3.15 2.45 15.32
CA PRO A 33 3.52 3.72 14.71
C PRO A 33 2.98 4.91 15.53
N ASN A 34 3.74 6.01 15.56
CA ASN A 34 3.28 7.27 16.15
C ASN A 34 2.30 7.96 15.19
N LEU A 35 1.05 7.51 15.19
CA LEU A 35 0.01 8.00 14.31
C LEU A 35 -0.36 9.46 14.64
N SER A 36 0.07 10.39 13.79
CA SER A 36 -0.15 11.83 13.99
C SER A 36 -1.14 12.42 12.98
N PHE A 37 -1.28 11.80 11.80
CA PHE A 37 -2.17 12.23 10.73
C PHE A 37 -2.80 11.02 10.04
N SER A 38 -3.97 11.21 9.42
CA SER A 38 -4.65 10.16 8.66
C SER A 38 -5.37 10.73 7.45
N THR A 39 -5.42 9.96 6.37
CA THR A 39 -6.18 10.25 5.15
C THR A 39 -6.62 8.94 4.52
N PRO A 40 -7.77 8.82 3.85
CA PRO A 40 -8.11 7.61 3.11
C PRO A 40 -7.36 7.47 1.77
N ASP A 41 -6.71 8.54 1.31
CA ASP A 41 -6.06 8.64 0.01
C ASP A 41 -4.53 8.61 0.12
N SER A 42 -3.90 7.63 -0.55
CA SER A 42 -2.45 7.43 -0.52
C SER A 42 -1.66 8.52 -1.25
N PHE A 43 -2.22 9.15 -2.29
CA PHE A 43 -1.58 10.28 -2.97
C PHE A 43 -1.57 11.51 -2.06
N VAL A 44 -2.66 11.74 -1.33
CA VAL A 44 -2.72 12.78 -0.30
C VAL A 44 -1.72 12.50 0.82
N ALA A 45 -1.57 11.24 1.25
CA ALA A 45 -0.57 10.86 2.24
C ALA A 45 0.86 11.19 1.75
N CYS A 46 1.18 10.89 0.50
CA CYS A 46 2.47 11.26 -0.10
C CYS A 46 2.65 12.79 -0.19
N GLY A 47 1.59 13.53 -0.48
CA GLY A 47 1.59 15.00 -0.42
C GLY A 47 1.91 15.54 0.99
N MET A 48 1.36 14.92 2.03
CA MET A 48 1.66 15.24 3.43
C MET A 48 3.13 14.94 3.77
N VAL A 49 3.67 13.81 3.31
CA VAL A 49 5.11 13.48 3.44
C VAL A 49 5.98 14.55 2.75
N LYS A 50 5.63 14.93 1.51
CA LYS A 50 6.32 15.98 0.76
C LYS A 50 6.29 17.33 1.48
N ALA A 51 5.21 17.63 2.21
CA ALA A 51 5.07 18.82 3.04
C ALA A 51 5.81 18.73 4.40
N GLY A 52 6.47 17.59 4.70
CA GLY A 52 7.27 17.41 5.90
C GLY A 52 6.49 16.97 7.14
N LEU A 53 5.25 16.49 6.99
CA LEU A 53 4.42 16.08 8.14
C LEU A 53 4.86 14.76 8.78
N GLY A 54 5.67 13.96 8.09
CA GLY A 54 6.13 12.68 8.61
C GLY A 54 6.47 11.68 7.50
N VAL A 55 6.21 10.41 7.78
CA VAL A 55 6.40 9.28 6.85
C VAL A 55 5.08 8.57 6.60
N ALA A 56 4.97 7.89 5.46
CA ALA A 56 3.85 7.02 5.13
C ALA A 56 4.39 5.68 4.61
N LEU A 57 3.67 4.59 4.89
CA LEU A 57 3.91 3.30 4.25
C LEU A 57 2.97 3.18 3.05
N VAL A 58 3.53 2.99 1.86
CA VAL A 58 2.79 2.85 0.60
C VAL A 58 3.30 1.65 -0.17
N ASN A 59 2.46 1.06 -1.01
CA ASN A 59 2.88 0.00 -1.91
C ASN A 59 3.74 0.57 -3.06
N ARG A 60 4.43 -0.34 -3.76
CA ARG A 60 5.35 0.03 -4.84
C ARG A 60 4.65 0.70 -6.04
N VAL A 61 3.42 0.33 -6.36
CA VAL A 61 2.65 0.94 -7.47
C VAL A 61 2.48 2.43 -7.25
N ILE A 62 2.11 2.84 -6.03
CA ILE A 62 1.98 4.27 -5.67
C ILE A 62 3.35 4.95 -5.63
N ALA A 63 4.37 4.27 -5.10
CA ALA A 63 5.71 4.82 -5.02
C ALA A 63 6.31 5.13 -6.40
N ASP A 64 6.13 4.21 -7.35
CA ASP A 64 6.63 4.34 -8.73
C ASP A 64 5.91 5.48 -9.48
N GLU A 65 4.66 5.80 -9.14
CA GLU A 65 3.90 6.91 -9.73
C GLU A 65 4.31 8.29 -9.20
N LEU A 66 4.90 8.37 -8.00
CA LEU A 66 5.19 9.62 -7.28
C LEU A 66 6.69 9.87 -7.05
N SER A 67 7.55 9.37 -7.96
CA SER A 67 9.01 9.32 -7.79
C SER A 67 9.71 10.67 -7.54
N ASP A 68 9.11 11.79 -7.94
CA ASP A 68 9.87 13.03 -8.19
C ASP A 68 10.07 13.96 -6.98
N ALA A 69 9.60 13.61 -5.77
CA ALA A 69 9.70 14.55 -4.64
C ALA A 69 9.81 13.96 -3.23
N VAL A 70 9.82 12.63 -3.09
CA VAL A 70 9.89 11.96 -1.78
C VAL A 70 10.94 10.86 -1.87
N ALA A 71 11.73 10.68 -0.81
CA ALA A 71 12.66 9.57 -0.73
C ALA A 71 11.91 8.28 -0.37
N TYR A 72 12.04 7.25 -1.20
CA TYR A 72 11.50 5.92 -0.95
C TYR A 72 12.52 5.06 -0.24
N VAL A 73 12.13 4.50 0.91
CA VAL A 73 12.95 3.57 1.68
C VAL A 73 12.26 2.21 1.63
N PRO A 74 12.83 1.19 0.96
CA PRO A 74 12.26 -0.14 0.95
C PRO A 74 12.28 -0.75 2.35
N LEU A 75 11.27 -1.57 2.66
CA LEU A 75 11.29 -2.38 3.88
C LEU A 75 12.35 -3.47 3.79
N ASP A 76 13.03 -3.73 4.90
CA ASP A 76 13.98 -4.82 5.07
C ASP A 76 13.64 -5.61 6.36
N PRO A 77 13.10 -6.84 6.25
CA PRO A 77 12.79 -7.56 5.01
C PRO A 77 11.58 -6.94 4.27
N PRO A 78 11.50 -7.11 2.94
CA PRO A 78 10.34 -6.68 2.15
C PRO A 78 9.03 -7.29 2.67
N GLU A 79 7.94 -6.53 2.57
CA GLU A 79 6.58 -7.07 2.73
C GLU A 79 5.99 -7.31 1.33
N VAL A 80 5.50 -8.53 1.10
CA VAL A 80 4.82 -8.91 -0.15
C VAL A 80 3.35 -9.16 0.17
N ILE A 81 2.47 -8.55 -0.62
CA ILE A 81 1.02 -8.69 -0.51
C ILE A 81 0.50 -9.25 -1.83
N ASP A 82 -0.29 -10.31 -1.77
CA ASP A 82 -0.90 -10.94 -2.95
C ASP A 82 -2.12 -10.14 -3.40
N ILE A 83 -2.12 -9.72 -4.67
CA ILE A 83 -3.30 -9.14 -5.32
C ILE A 83 -4.07 -10.26 -6.01
N CYS A 84 -5.34 -10.43 -5.65
CA CYS A 84 -6.16 -11.54 -6.15
C CYS A 84 -7.40 -11.03 -6.91
N ALA A 85 -7.69 -11.68 -8.04
CA ALA A 85 -8.98 -11.50 -8.73
C ALA A 85 -10.05 -12.35 -8.05
N VAL A 86 -11.01 -11.71 -7.39
CA VAL A 86 -12.16 -12.40 -6.78
C VAL A 86 -13.36 -12.28 -7.71
N THR A 87 -13.87 -13.42 -8.18
CA THR A 87 -15.02 -13.47 -9.08
C THR A 87 -16.13 -14.35 -8.51
N PRO A 88 -17.39 -14.15 -8.94
CA PRO A 88 -18.43 -15.16 -8.72
C PRO A 88 -18.01 -16.52 -9.29
N ALA A 89 -18.66 -17.59 -8.84
CA ALA A 89 -18.44 -18.93 -9.37
C ALA A 89 -18.72 -19.00 -10.89
N ASP A 90 -18.05 -19.92 -11.57
CA ASP A 90 -18.03 -20.00 -13.03
C ASP A 90 -19.42 -20.22 -13.65
N ASP A 91 -20.36 -20.78 -12.90
CA ASP A 91 -21.75 -21.02 -13.30
C ASP A 91 -22.64 -19.77 -13.23
N VAL A 92 -22.25 -18.75 -12.44
CA VAL A 92 -23.04 -17.52 -12.22
C VAL A 92 -22.37 -16.24 -12.72
N ILE A 93 -21.07 -16.26 -13.01
CA ILE A 93 -20.35 -15.12 -13.58
C ILE A 93 -20.79 -14.85 -15.04
N SER A 94 -21.00 -13.58 -15.39
CA SER A 94 -21.44 -13.18 -16.73
C SER A 94 -20.38 -13.46 -17.81
N PRO A 95 -20.76 -13.67 -19.08
CA PRO A 95 -19.80 -13.86 -20.17
C PRO A 95 -18.78 -12.71 -20.28
N ALA A 96 -19.23 -11.46 -20.10
CA ALA A 96 -18.35 -10.29 -20.14
C ALA A 96 -17.33 -10.30 -18.99
N ALA A 97 -17.77 -10.64 -17.77
CA ALA A 97 -16.87 -10.74 -16.62
C ALA A 97 -15.89 -11.91 -16.74
N LYS A 98 -16.26 -13.03 -17.37
CA LYS A 98 -15.31 -14.12 -17.70
C LYS A 98 -14.20 -13.65 -18.63
N ILE A 99 -14.57 -12.97 -19.72
CA ILE A 99 -13.59 -12.43 -20.69
C ILE A 99 -12.67 -11.42 -20.00
N PHE A 100 -13.23 -10.51 -19.20
CA PHE A 100 -12.43 -9.54 -18.46
C PHE A 100 -11.50 -10.21 -17.44
N LYS A 101 -11.97 -11.22 -16.70
CA LYS A 101 -11.13 -12.02 -15.78
C LYS A 101 -9.94 -12.62 -16.52
N SER A 102 -10.17 -13.29 -17.65
CA SER A 102 -9.10 -13.89 -18.45
C SER A 102 -8.09 -12.84 -18.90
N TYR A 103 -8.57 -11.72 -19.48
CA TYR A 103 -7.73 -10.62 -19.92
C TYR A 103 -6.91 -10.00 -18.77
N ALA A 104 -7.55 -9.73 -17.63
CA ALA A 104 -6.90 -9.11 -16.48
C ALA A 104 -5.83 -10.02 -15.87
N LEU A 105 -6.08 -11.33 -15.80
CA LEU A 105 -5.08 -12.28 -15.30
C LEU A 105 -3.87 -12.36 -16.24
N GLU A 106 -4.08 -12.43 -17.55
CA GLU A 106 -2.98 -12.42 -18.54
C GLU A 106 -2.18 -11.11 -18.46
N PHE A 107 -2.86 -9.97 -18.35
CA PHE A 107 -2.21 -8.65 -18.20
C PHE A 107 -1.36 -8.55 -16.92
N LEU A 108 -1.77 -9.20 -15.83
CA LEU A 108 -1.07 -9.17 -14.55
C LEU A 108 0.10 -10.16 -14.46
N GLU A 109 0.18 -11.17 -15.34
CA GLU A 109 1.34 -12.07 -15.43
C GLU A 109 2.59 -11.39 -16.03
N ASP A 110 2.39 -10.31 -16.79
CA ASP A 110 3.47 -9.53 -17.43
C ASP A 110 4.06 -8.42 -16.53
N PHE A 111 3.55 -8.27 -15.30
CA PHE A 111 3.98 -7.29 -14.28
C PHE A 111 4.97 -7.87 -13.27
#